data_AF-A0A318T3Z6-F1
#
_entry.id   AF-A0A318T3Z6-F1
#
_cell.length_a   1.000
_cell.length_b   1.000
_cell.length_c   1.000
_cell.angle_alpha   90.00
_cell.angle_beta   90.00
_cell.angle_gamma   90.00
#
_symmetry.space_group_name_H-M   'P 1'
#
loop_
_entity.id
_entity.type
_entity.pdbx_description
1 polymer ?
#
loop_
_entity_poly.entity_id
_entity_poly.type
_entity_poly.pdbx_seq_one_letter_code
_entity_poly.pdbx_strand_id
1 'polypeptide(L)' 'MTKAMKEAARWLATTPDAAKPHPIIPHLRKQFGLSPVEAVRAITESHLIKARAS' A
#
# COMPACT_ATOMS: atom_id res chain seq x y z
N MET A 1 3.43 -12.91 -2.05
CA MET A 1 3.51 -11.43 -2.01
C MET A 1 4.99 -11.01 -2.04
N THR A 2 5.37 -10.13 -2.96
CA THR A 2 6.76 -9.69 -3.15
C THR A 2 7.23 -8.75 -2.04
N LYS A 3 8.55 -8.48 -1.97
CA LYS A 3 9.11 -7.53 -0.99
C LYS A 3 8.51 -6.12 -1.17
N ALA A 4 8.45 -5.62 -2.40
CA ALA A 4 7.89 -4.31 -2.72
C ALA A 4 6.42 -4.18 -2.30
N MET A 5 5.61 -5.22 -2.53
CA MET A 5 4.20 -5.23 -2.09
C MET A 5 4.07 -5.18 -0.56
N LYS A 6 4.90 -5.94 0.17
CA LYS A 6 4.91 -5.93 1.65
C LYS A 6 5.28 -4.55 2.19
N GLU A 7 6.24 -3.89 1.56
CA GLU A 7 6.70 -2.56 1.93
C GLU A 7 5.61 -1.51 1.69
N ALA A 8 5.01 -1.51 0.49
CA ALA A 8 3.89 -0.64 0.16
C ALA A 8 2.69 -0.84 1.09
N ALA A 9 2.33 -2.10 1.40
CA ALA A 9 1.22 -2.42 2.30
C ALA A 9 1.45 -1.89 3.71
N ARG A 10 2.68 -2.05 4.25
CA ARG A 10 3.04 -1.50 5.56
C ARG A 10 2.98 0.02 5.55
N TRP A 11 3.56 0.66 4.54
CA TRP A 11 3.53 2.11 4.40
C TRP A 11 2.09 2.63 4.34
N LEU A 12 1.19 2.00 3.59
CA LEU A 12 -0.23 2.35 3.54
C LEU A 12 -0.96 2.15 4.88
N ALA A 13 -0.56 1.13 5.65
CA ALA A 13 -1.17 0.81 6.94
C ALA A 13 -0.78 1.84 8.03
N THR A 14 0.45 2.33 8.00
CA THR A 14 0.99 3.25 9.01
C THR A 14 0.91 4.72 8.63
N THR A 15 0.78 5.05 7.35
CA THR A 15 0.62 6.44 6.89
C THR A 15 -0.81 6.91 7.20
N PRO A 16 -1.00 8.06 7.89
CA PRO A 16 -2.31 8.66 8.11
C PRO A 16 -3.03 8.96 6.79
N ASP A 17 -4.34 8.79 6.73
CA ASP A 17 -5.08 8.94 5.48
C ASP A 17 -4.98 10.37 4.89
N ALA A 18 -4.93 11.40 5.73
CA ALA A 18 -4.73 12.80 5.29
C ALA A 18 -3.35 13.07 4.66
N ALA A 19 -2.36 12.22 4.92
CA ALA A 19 -1.01 12.34 4.37
C ALA A 19 -0.81 11.50 3.11
N LYS A 20 -1.81 10.70 2.70
CA LYS A 20 -1.70 9.85 1.52
C LYS A 20 -1.86 10.69 0.24
N PRO A 21 -0.95 10.55 -0.73
CA PRO A 21 -1.10 11.20 -2.02
C PRO A 21 -2.25 10.57 -2.81
N HIS A 22 -3.00 11.41 -3.50
CA HIS A 22 -4.05 11.02 -4.41
C HIS A 22 -3.67 11.47 -5.84
N PRO A 23 -3.72 10.59 -6.86
CA PRO A 23 -4.21 9.21 -6.82
C PRO A 23 -3.17 8.19 -6.29
N ILE A 24 -3.62 7.25 -5.44
CA ILE A 24 -2.74 6.33 -4.71
C ILE A 24 -2.08 5.27 -5.62
N ILE A 25 -2.80 4.73 -6.60
CA ILE A 25 -2.26 3.65 -7.46
C ILE A 25 -1.07 4.15 -8.29
N PRO A 26 -1.14 5.27 -9.05
CA PRO A 26 0.03 5.81 -9.75
C PRO A 26 1.22 6.09 -8.83
N HIS A 27 0.94 6.57 -7.61
CA HIS A 27 1.98 6.79 -6.61
C HIS A 27 2.67 5.49 -6.19
N LEU A 28 1.92 4.44 -5.85
CA LEU A 28 2.49 3.15 -5.46
C LEU A 28 3.31 2.51 -6.59
N ARG A 29 2.86 2.67 -7.84
CA ARG A 29 3.61 2.22 -9.02
C ARG A 29 4.94 2.97 -9.14
N LYS A 30 4.94 4.29 -8.97
CA LYS A 30 6.15 5.13 -9.08
C LYS A 30 7.11 4.92 -7.91
N GLN A 31 6.62 4.83 -6.67
CA GLN A 31 7.45 4.74 -5.48
C GLN A 31 8.00 3.34 -5.23
N PHE A 32 7.19 2.30 -5.44
CA PHE A 32 7.55 0.93 -5.09
C PHE A 32 7.75 0.02 -6.32
N GLY A 33 7.64 0.56 -7.54
CA GLY A 33 7.82 -0.20 -8.78
C GLY A 33 6.72 -1.23 -9.04
N LEU A 34 5.54 -1.07 -8.43
CA LEU A 34 4.46 -2.05 -8.55
C LEU A 34 3.77 -1.99 -9.91
N SER A 35 3.28 -3.14 -10.39
CA SER A 35 2.22 -3.17 -11.40
C SER A 35 0.88 -2.69 -10.80
N PRO A 36 -0.11 -2.32 -11.64
CA PRO A 36 -1.45 -1.95 -11.15
C PRO A 36 -2.10 -3.02 -10.27
N VAL A 37 -1.96 -4.30 -10.65
CA VAL A 37 -2.52 -5.44 -9.89
C VAL A 37 -1.82 -5.60 -8.54
N GLU A 38 -0.51 -5.43 -8.48
CA GLU A 38 0.25 -5.48 -7.23
C GLU A 38 -0.08 -4.31 -6.30
N ALA A 39 -0.31 -3.12 -6.86
CA ALA A 39 -0.74 -1.96 -6.08
C ALA A 39 -2.10 -2.19 -5.40
N VAL A 40 -3.08 -2.75 -6.13
CA VAL A 40 -4.38 -3.13 -5.56
C VAL A 40 -4.22 -4.17 -4.46
N ARG A 41 -3.39 -5.20 -4.69
CA ARG A 41 -3.09 -6.21 -3.66
C ARG A 41 -2.42 -5.62 -2.42
N ALA A 42 -1.52 -4.65 -2.58
CA ALA A 42 -0.87 -3.95 -1.46
C ALA A 42 -1.87 -3.12 -0.66
N ILE A 43 -2.87 -2.50 -1.31
CA ILE A 43 -3.96 -1.79 -0.63
C ILE A 43 -4.78 -2.77 0.22
N THR A 44 -5.19 -3.91 -0.35
CA THR A 44 -5.93 -4.94 0.41
C THR A 44 -5.15 -5.42 1.63
N GLU A 45 -3.85 -5.72 1.46
CA GLU A 45 -3.01 -6.16 2.58
C GLU A 45 -2.86 -5.07 3.65
N SER A 46 -2.80 -3.79 3.26
CA SER A 46 -2.73 -2.69 4.24
C SER A 46 -3.94 -2.66 5.18
N HIS A 47 -5.14 -2.99 4.68
CA HIS A 47 -6.34 -3.09 5.49
C HIS A 47 -6.27 -4.29 6.44
N LEU A 48 -5.73 -5.43 5.98
CA LEU A 48 -5.51 -6.60 6.84
C LEU A 48 -4.49 -6.33 7.94
N ILE A 49 -3.43 -5.56 7.66
CA ILE A 49 -2.46 -5.12 8.68
C ILE A 49 -3.16 -4.26 9.73
N LYS A 50 -3.94 -3.26 9.31
CA LYS A 50 -4.70 -2.41 10.23
C LYS A 50 -5.66 -3.22 11.11
N ALA A 51 -6.40 -4.16 10.52
CA ALA A 51 -7.37 -5.00 11.23
C ALA A 51 -6.74 -6.02 12.20
N ARG A 52 -5.46 -6.38 12.02
CA ARG A 52 -4.72 -7.26 12.95
C ARG A 52 -4.07 -6.49 14.10
N ALA A 53 -3.90 -5.18 13.95
CA ALA A 53 -3.29 -4.31 14.94
C ALA A 53 -4.31 -3.73 15.95
N SER A 54 -5.60 -3.92 15.68
CA SER A 54 -6.73 -3.62 16.55
C SER A 54 -7.05 -4.75 17.51
#